data_AF-A0A2H0XXJ6-F1
#
_entry.id   AF-A0A2H0XXJ6-F1
#
_cell.length_a   1.000
_cell.length_b   1.000
_cell.length_c   1.000
_cell.angle_alpha   90.00
_cell.angle_beta   90.00
_cell.angle_gamma   90.00
#
_symmetry.space_group_name_H-M   'P 1'
#
loop_
_entity.id
_entity.type
_entity.pdbx_description
1 polymer ?
#
loop_
_entity_poly.entity_id
_entity_poly.type
_entity_poly.pdbx_seq_one_letter_code
_entity_poly.pdbx_strand_id
1 'polypeptide(L)'
;MGLISNINYRKIAFETYEPICAHCGFGIPSVLEVAHIDGDRLNNNINNLVILCPNCHKMFDLDLISVDTLMTMRDRPKIVRWSKRMKDAGKKAALKRKRKTAAKKAVATKRKNITFLSINKDDN
;
A
#
# COMPACT_ATOMS: atom_id res chain seq x y z
N MET A 1 45.31 22.42 -0.57
CA MET A 1 44.94 21.01 -0.72
C MET A 1 43.77 20.75 0.24
N GLY A 2 42.54 20.92 -0.25
CA GLY A 2 41.34 20.93 0.59
C GLY A 2 41.03 19.54 1.14
N LEU A 3 40.65 19.48 2.41
CA LEU A 3 40.18 18.27 3.08
C LEU A 3 38.98 17.71 2.30
N ILE A 4 39.15 16.56 1.64
CA ILE A 4 38.04 15.80 1.06
C ILE A 4 37.26 15.24 2.25
N SER A 5 36.27 15.98 2.72
CA SER A 5 35.27 15.42 3.63
C SER A 5 34.63 14.24 2.91
N ASN A 6 34.77 13.04 3.45
CA ASN A 6 34.17 11.83 2.88
C ASN A 6 32.64 11.94 3.07
N ILE A 7 31.97 12.54 2.08
CA ILE A 7 30.53 12.80 2.12
C ILE A 7 29.81 11.45 2.00
N ASN A 8 29.09 11.09 3.06
CA ASN A 8 28.30 9.87 3.07
C ASN A 8 26.93 10.14 2.41
N TYR A 9 26.83 9.88 1.11
CA TYR A 9 25.60 10.02 0.32
C TYR A 9 24.43 9.22 0.92
N ARG A 10 24.71 8.06 1.52
CA ARG A 10 23.69 7.25 2.19
C ARG A 10 23.10 8.01 3.37
N LYS A 11 23.95 8.62 4.20
CA LYS A 11 23.47 9.44 5.33
C LYS A 11 22.59 10.59 4.84
N ILE A 12 23.04 11.34 3.82
CA ILE A 12 22.28 12.46 3.23
C ILE A 12 20.88 12.02 2.77
N ALA A 13 20.81 10.92 2.02
CA ALA A 13 19.55 10.43 1.49
C ALA A 13 18.58 9.99 2.61
N PHE A 14 19.06 9.25 3.62
CA PHE A 14 18.22 8.74 4.71
C PHE A 14 17.82 9.80 5.75
N GLU A 15 18.55 10.92 5.85
CA GLU A 15 18.15 12.07 6.67
C GLU A 15 17.09 12.94 5.98
N THR A 16 17.03 12.92 4.64
CA THR A 16 16.12 13.77 3.87
C THR A 16 14.84 13.05 3.41
N TYR A 17 14.98 11.81 2.96
CA TYR A 17 13.87 11.04 2.42
C TYR A 17 13.42 9.96 3.41
N GLU A 18 12.13 9.63 3.36
CA GLU A 18 11.58 8.50 4.10
C GLU A 18 12.29 7.19 3.68
N PRO A 19 12.63 6.29 4.62
CA PRO A 19 13.42 5.09 4.33
C PRO A 19 12.55 4.00 3.69
N ILE A 20 12.10 4.28 2.46
CA ILE A 20 11.30 3.42 1.61
C ILE A 20 11.82 3.50 0.18
N CYS A 21 11.70 2.40 -0.55
CA CYS A 21 11.96 2.38 -1.99
C CYS A 21 11.02 3.35 -2.70
N ALA A 22 11.57 4.33 -3.40
CA ALA A 22 10.80 5.33 -4.14
C ALA A 22 9.82 4.66 -5.12
N HIS A 23 10.26 3.62 -5.83
CA HIS A 23 9.48 2.96 -6.87
C HIS A 23 8.35 2.06 -6.32
N CYS A 24 8.66 1.14 -5.41
CA CYS A 24 7.71 0.09 -4.99
C CYS A 24 7.20 0.21 -3.54
N GLY A 25 7.80 1.08 -2.72
CA GLY A 25 7.42 1.28 -1.32
C GLY A 25 7.93 0.23 -0.32
N PHE A 26 8.82 -0.68 -0.73
CA PHE A 26 9.51 -1.58 0.22
C PHE A 26 10.27 -0.77 1.28
N GLY A 27 10.15 -1.10 2.56
CA GLY A 27 10.54 -0.22 3.67
C GLY A 27 11.31 -0.88 4.81
N ILE A 28 12.23 -1.81 4.51
CA ILE A 28 13.17 -2.34 5.51
C ILE A 28 14.49 -1.57 5.38
N PRO A 29 14.79 -0.60 6.28
CA PRO A 29 15.89 0.35 6.08
C PRO A 29 17.28 -0.29 5.90
N SER A 30 17.52 -1.41 6.57
CA SER A 30 18.78 -2.16 6.47
C SER A 30 19.02 -2.82 5.12
N VAL A 31 17.97 -3.03 4.32
CA VAL A 31 18.02 -3.66 2.99
C VAL A 31 18.03 -2.62 1.88
N LEU A 32 17.65 -1.38 2.17
CA LEU A 32 17.58 -0.31 1.17
C LEU A 32 18.97 0.18 0.76
N GLU A 33 19.06 0.60 -0.49
CA GLU A 33 20.24 1.12 -1.18
C GLU A 33 19.96 2.56 -1.65
N VAL A 34 21.02 3.31 -1.96
CA VAL A 34 20.90 4.65 -2.56
C VAL A 34 21.51 4.59 -3.95
N ALA A 35 20.74 5.04 -4.93
CA ALA A 35 21.18 5.18 -6.31
C ALA A 35 21.43 6.66 -6.63
N HIS A 36 22.41 6.90 -7.49
CA HIS A 36 22.66 8.19 -8.15
C HIS A 36 21.91 8.20 -9.47
N ILE A 37 21.00 9.16 -9.66
CA ILE A 37 20.07 9.21 -10.80
C ILE A 37 20.81 9.46 -12.13
N ASP A 38 21.86 10.26 -12.11
CA ASP A 38 22.72 10.55 -13.26
C ASP A 38 23.80 9.48 -13.52
N GLY A 39 23.91 8.45 -12.67
CA GLY A 39 24.95 7.43 -12.73
C GLY A 39 26.33 7.87 -12.21
N ASP A 40 26.52 9.15 -11.85
CA ASP A 40 27.76 9.66 -11.29
C ASP A 40 27.79 9.53 -9.77
N ARG A 41 28.60 8.59 -9.27
CA ARG A 41 28.77 8.32 -7.84
C ARG A 41 29.43 9.47 -7.06
N LEU A 42 30.03 10.44 -7.74
CA LEU A 42 30.63 11.63 -7.12
C LEU A 42 29.60 12.75 -6.93
N ASN A 43 28.49 12.73 -7.67
CA ASN A 43 27.43 13.72 -7.56
C ASN A 43 26.50 13.42 -6.36
N ASN A 44 26.94 13.83 -5.18
CA ASN A 44 26.21 13.63 -3.93
C ASN A 44 25.10 14.68 -3.66
N ASN A 45 24.65 15.42 -4.68
CA ASN A 45 23.53 16.33 -4.53
C ASN A 45 22.26 15.55 -4.14
N ILE A 46 21.52 16.01 -3.13
CA ILE A 46 20.32 15.33 -2.64
C ILE A 46 19.26 15.07 -3.73
N ASN A 47 19.15 15.95 -4.73
CA ASN A 47 18.23 15.79 -5.84
C ASN A 47 18.68 14.72 -6.84
N ASN A 48 19.97 14.33 -6.80
CA ASN A 48 20.54 13.23 -7.56
C ASN A 48 20.43 11.88 -6.82
N LEU A 49 20.07 11.89 -5.54
CA LEU A 49 19.96 10.66 -4.74
C LEU A 49 18.52 10.14 -4.71
N VAL A 50 18.37 8.81 -4.74
CA VAL A 50 17.08 8.14 -4.56
C VAL A 50 17.27 6.84 -3.77
N ILE A 51 16.38 6.59 -2.80
CA ILE A 51 16.37 5.35 -2.00
C ILE A 51 15.59 4.28 -2.75
N LEU A 52 16.19 3.09 -2.94
CA LEU A 52 15.62 1.95 -3.66
C LEU A 52 15.82 0.64 -2.89
N CYS A 53 14.97 -0.34 -3.14
CA CYS A 53 15.27 -1.73 -2.76
C CYS A 53 16.20 -2.37 -3.82
N PRO A 54 16.92 -3.45 -3.50
CA PRO A 54 17.90 -4.05 -4.42
C PRO A 54 17.30 -4.41 -5.77
N ASN A 55 16.06 -4.92 -5.81
CA ASN A 55 15.39 -5.27 -7.06
C ASN A 55 15.11 -4.04 -7.93
N CYS A 56 14.57 -2.96 -7.37
CA CYS A 56 14.29 -1.75 -8.13
C CYS A 56 15.57 -1.00 -8.51
N HIS A 57 16.62 -1.08 -7.69
CA HIS A 57 17.93 -0.53 -8.02
C HIS A 57 18.51 -1.24 -9.24
N LYS A 58 18.50 -2.58 -9.28
CA LYS A 58 18.96 -3.32 -10.46
C LYS A 58 18.11 -3.08 -11.71
N MET A 59 16.80 -2.92 -11.56
CA MET A 59 15.95 -2.53 -12.68
C MET A 59 16.28 -1.13 -13.20
N PHE A 60 16.61 -0.18 -12.31
CA PHE A 60 17.06 1.15 -12.70
C PHE A 60 18.43 1.12 -13.39
N ASP A 61 19.40 0.40 -12.83
CA ASP A 61 20.74 0.21 -13.44
C ASP A 61 20.69 -0.38 -14.86
N LEU A 62 19.61 -1.09 -15.20
CA LEU A 62 19.36 -1.71 -16.50
C LEU A 62 18.39 -0.92 -17.38
N ASP A 63 18.08 0.33 -17.03
CA ASP A 63 17.15 1.22 -17.74
C ASP A 63 15.70 0.69 -17.89
N LEU A 64 15.30 -0.29 -17.06
CA LEU A 64 13.92 -0.80 -17.03
C LEU A 64 12.96 0.12 -16.26
N ILE A 65 13.51 0.99 -15.41
CA ILE A 65 12.79 2.07 -14.75
C ILE A 65 13.44 3.36 -15.21
N SER A 66 12.68 4.29 -15.80
CA SER A 66 13.25 5.55 -16.27
C SER A 66 13.56 6.51 -15.12
N VAL A 67 14.50 7.43 -15.35
CA VAL A 67 14.78 8.57 -14.47
C VAL A 67 13.50 9.33 -14.11
N ASP A 68 12.69 9.68 -15.11
CA ASP A 68 11.42 10.41 -14.91
C ASP A 68 10.47 9.66 -13.98
N THR A 69 10.39 8.34 -14.14
CA THR A 69 9.57 7.48 -13.28
C THR A 69 10.07 7.53 -11.85
N LEU A 70 11.39 7.41 -11.62
CA LEU A 70 11.96 7.46 -10.28
C LEU A 70 11.77 8.83 -9.62
N MET A 71 12.05 9.92 -10.32
CA MET A 71 11.86 11.27 -9.79
C MET A 71 10.39 11.49 -9.42
N THR A 72 9.46 11.14 -10.32
CA THR A 72 8.02 11.22 -10.04
C THR A 72 7.63 10.39 -8.82
N MET A 73 8.14 9.17 -8.70
CA MET A 73 7.79 8.26 -7.60
C MET A 73 8.42 8.65 -6.26
N ARG A 74 9.63 9.21 -6.28
CA ARG A 74 10.33 9.77 -5.10
C ARG A 74 9.54 10.96 -4.56
N ASP A 75 9.22 11.92 -5.43
CA ASP A 75 8.75 13.25 -5.05
C ASP A 75 7.22 13.32 -4.88
N ARG A 76 6.46 12.42 -5.51
CA ARG A 76 4.99 12.43 -5.35
C ARG A 76 4.57 12.07 -3.92
N PRO A 77 3.47 12.65 -3.40
CA PRO A 77 2.88 12.25 -2.14
C PRO A 77 2.46 10.76 -2.13
N LYS A 78 2.85 10.05 -1.08
CA LYS A 78 2.54 8.62 -0.91
C LYS A 78 1.26 8.45 -0.10
N ILE A 79 0.12 8.73 -0.74
CA ILE A 79 -1.21 8.68 -0.11
C ILE A 79 -1.82 7.28 -0.26
N VAL A 80 -2.11 6.62 0.85
CA VAL A 80 -2.78 5.31 0.86
C VAL A 80 -4.27 5.47 0.58
N ARG A 81 -4.74 4.91 -0.53
CA ARG A 81 -6.18 4.89 -0.90
C ARG A 81 -6.74 3.48 -0.78
N TRP A 82 -7.24 3.15 0.42
CA TRP A 82 -7.85 1.84 0.71
C TRP A 82 -9.04 1.51 -0.20
N SER A 83 -9.82 2.51 -0.59
CA SER A 83 -10.93 2.35 -1.53
C SER A 83 -10.50 1.74 -2.86
N LYS A 84 -9.34 2.15 -3.39
CA LYS A 84 -8.77 1.60 -4.64
C LYS A 84 -8.47 0.11 -4.52
N ARG A 85 -7.91 -0.33 -3.38
CA ARG A 85 -7.62 -1.75 -3.10
C ARG A 85 -8.89 -2.56 -2.86
N MET A 86 -9.80 -2.03 -2.03
CA MET A 86 -10.99 -2.74 -1.57
C MET A 86 -12.07 -2.87 -2.66
N LYS A 87 -12.03 -2.02 -3.69
CA LYS A 87 -12.96 -2.05 -4.84
C LYS A 87 -14.41 -2.12 -4.35
N ASP A 88 -15.13 -3.18 -4.67
CA ASP A 88 -16.52 -3.40 -4.28
C ASP A 88 -16.70 -4.43 -3.13
N ALA A 89 -15.62 -4.93 -2.54
CA ALA A 89 -15.67 -5.96 -1.50
C ALA A 89 -16.52 -5.53 -0.30
N GLY A 90 -16.39 -4.27 0.13
CA GLY A 90 -17.20 -3.70 1.21
C GLY A 90 -18.69 -3.66 0.88
N LYS A 91 -19.04 -3.20 -0.33
CA LYS A 91 -20.43 -3.14 -0.82
C LYS A 91 -21.05 -4.53 -0.93
N LYS A 92 -20.30 -5.49 -1.49
CA LYS A 92 -20.70 -6.91 -1.58
C LYS A 92 -20.91 -7.53 -0.19
N ALA A 93 -20.00 -7.28 0.74
CA ALA A 93 -20.12 -7.77 2.11
C ALA A 93 -21.35 -7.19 2.82
N ALA A 94 -21.59 -5.87 2.69
CA ALA A 94 -22.77 -5.21 3.25
C ALA A 94 -24.07 -5.78 2.68
N LEU A 95 -24.14 -5.96 1.36
CA LEU A 95 -25.30 -6.55 0.69
C LEU A 95 -25.56 -8.00 1.17
N LYS A 96 -24.51 -8.81 1.29
CA LYS A 96 -24.60 -10.18 1.81
C LYS A 96 -25.13 -10.20 3.25
N ARG A 97 -24.64 -9.31 4.12
CA ARG A 97 -25.13 -9.17 5.50
C ARG A 97 -26.62 -8.78 5.53
N LYS A 98 -27.03 -7.79 4.73
CA LYS A 98 -28.44 -7.36 4.62
C LYS A 98 -29.35 -8.53 4.20
N ARG A 99 -28.98 -9.27 3.16
CA ARG A 99 -29.72 -10.45 2.68
C ARG A 99 -29.80 -11.55 3.75
N LYS A 100 -28.69 -11.85 4.44
CA LYS A 100 -28.64 -12.85 5.51
C LYS A 100 -29.56 -12.48 6.68
N THR A 101 -29.55 -11.22 7.10
CA THR A 101 -30.42 -10.74 8.18
C THR A 101 -31.90 -10.82 7.78
N ALA A 102 -32.24 -10.43 6.55
CA ALA A 102 -33.61 -10.55 6.03
C ALA A 102 -34.09 -12.00 6.00
N ALA A 103 -33.26 -12.93 5.51
CA ALA A 103 -33.56 -14.35 5.49
C ALA A 103 -33.80 -14.92 6.90
N LYS A 104 -32.95 -14.57 7.88
CA LYS A 104 -33.13 -14.98 9.28
C LYS A 104 -34.46 -14.47 9.88
N LYS A 105 -34.83 -13.21 9.61
CA LYS A 105 -36.10 -12.64 10.07
C LYS A 105 -37.30 -13.36 9.45
N ALA A 106 -37.25 -13.68 8.15
CA ALA A 106 -38.30 -14.43 7.48
C ALA A 106 -38.48 -15.83 8.08
N VAL A 107 -37.38 -16.55 8.34
CA VAL A 107 -37.41 -17.86 9.00
C VAL A 107 -38.01 -17.77 10.41
N ALA A 108 -37.62 -16.78 11.21
CA ALA A 108 -38.16 -16.58 12.56
C ALA A 108 -39.67 -16.29 12.54
N THR A 109 -40.12 -15.45 11.60
CA THR A 109 -41.55 -15.12 11.41
C THR A 109 -42.34 -16.37 11.03
N LYS A 110 -41.85 -17.16 10.06
CA LYS A 110 -42.48 -18.42 9.65
C LYS A 110 -42.60 -19.40 10.83
N ARG A 111 -41.56 -19.54 11.65
CA ARG A 111 -41.60 -20.38 12.86
C ARG A 111 -42.66 -19.91 13.86
N LYS A 112 -42.71 -18.60 14.16
CA LYS A 112 -43.74 -18.04 15.06
C LYS A 112 -45.15 -18.29 14.56
N ASN A 113 -45.39 -18.10 13.26
CA ASN A 113 -46.71 -18.34 12.67
C ASN A 113 -47.12 -19.81 12.75
N ILE A 114 -46.18 -20.74 12.53
CA ILE A 114 -46.45 -22.18 12.68
C ILE A 114 -46.77 -22.50 14.13
N THR A 115 -45.99 -22.00 15.10
CA THR A 115 -46.25 -22.22 16.53
C THR A 115 -47.59 -21.63 16.97
N PHE A 116 -47.95 -20.44 16.47
CA PHE A 116 -49.25 -19.83 16.74
C PHE A 116 -50.40 -20.69 16.18
N LEU A 117 -50.27 -21.17 14.95
CA LEU A 117 -51.28 -22.02 14.31
C LEU A 117 -51.42 -23.40 14.98
N SER A 118 -50.34 -23.97 15.53
CA SER A 118 -50.42 -25.23 16.26
C SER A 118 -51.12 -25.04 17.60
N ILE A 119 -50.80 -23.99 18.36
CA ILE A 119 -51.45 -23.71 19.66
C ILE A 119 -52.97 -23.56 19.48
N ASN A 120 -53.40 -22.72 18.54
CA ASN A 120 -54.84 -22.47 18.32
C ASN A 120 -55.60 -23.64 17.65
N LYS A 121 -54.90 -24.71 17.22
CA LYS A 121 -55.54 -25.93 16.70
C LYS A 121 -55.88 -26.93 17.80
N ASP A 122 -55.19 -26.86 18.93
CA ASP A 122 -55.36 -27.78 20.05
C ASP A 122 -56.43 -27.26 21.06
N ASP A 123 -56.86 -26.00 20.90
CA ASP A 123 -57.85 -25.31 21.76
C ASP A 123 -59.30 -25.35 21.21
N ASN A 124 -59.58 -26.07 20.10
CA ASN A 124 -60.89 -26.15 19.46
C ASN A 124 -61.22 -27.59 19.02
#